data_AF-A0A946U893-F1
#
_entry.id   AF-A0A946U893-F1
#
_cell.length_a   1.000
_cell.length_b   1.000
_cell.length_c   1.000
_cell.angle_alpha   90.00
_cell.angle_beta   90.00
_cell.angle_gamma   90.00
#
_symmetry.space_group_name_H-M   'P 1'
#
loop_
_entity.id
_entity.type
_entity.pdbx_description
1 polymer ?
#
loop_
_entity_poly.entity_id
_entity_poly.type
_entity_poly.pdbx_seq_one_letter_code
_entity_poly.pdbx_strand_id
1 'polypeptide(L)'
;CVPPIAIAFLALFISGTDYFLGGVLALLTGPIAYVIFKRKYGGLWKTDPERHPVNPKTRLAMGDTKRMAWMSGFLTAVGLIAIFFLPWYDQPQTYAEVYGIEGFFDTLMSGIRWLTAAFGLVTAALLLVAMRVEPKDSSPGN
;
A
#
# COMPACT_ATOMS: atom_id res chain seq x y z
N CYS A 1 10.89 15.87 -6.08
CA CYS A 1 10.57 14.49 -5.65
C CYS A 1 9.43 13.84 -6.44
N VAL A 2 8.49 14.60 -7.00
CA VAL A 2 7.37 14.06 -7.81
C VAL A 2 7.81 13.40 -9.13
N PRO A 3 8.80 13.91 -9.90
CA PRO A 3 9.12 13.34 -11.22
C PRO A 3 9.61 11.87 -11.17
N PRO A 4 10.55 11.48 -10.29
CA PRO A 4 10.99 10.09 -10.19
C PRO A 4 9.86 9.13 -9.79
N ILE A 5 8.97 9.57 -8.91
CA ILE A 5 7.84 8.77 -8.43
C ILE A 5 6.86 8.53 -9.59
N ALA A 6 6.52 9.58 -10.34
CA ALA A 6 5.63 9.45 -11.49
C ALA A 6 6.19 8.51 -12.56
N ILE A 7 7.50 8.60 -12.85
CA ILE A 7 8.18 7.71 -13.80
C ILE A 7 8.13 6.26 -13.30
N ALA A 8 8.38 6.01 -12.01
CA ALA A 8 8.31 4.67 -11.43
C ALA A 8 6.88 4.09 -11.53
N PHE A 9 5.85 4.89 -11.31
CA PHE A 9 4.47 4.47 -11.52
C PHE A 9 4.20 4.11 -12.97
N LEU A 10 4.51 5.00 -13.92
CA LEU A 10 4.30 4.74 -15.34
C LEU A 10 5.06 3.50 -15.82
N ALA A 11 6.33 3.33 -15.40
CA ALA A 11 7.12 2.16 -15.72
C ALA A 11 6.49 0.87 -15.20
N LEU A 12 5.95 0.89 -13.98
CA LEU A 12 5.29 -0.26 -13.37
C LEU A 12 3.99 -0.65 -14.09
N PHE A 13 3.27 0.31 -14.68
CA PHE A 13 2.09 0.02 -15.52
C PHE A 13 2.44 -0.48 -16.92
N ILE A 14 3.55 -0.03 -17.50
CA ILE A 14 3.99 -0.40 -18.87
C ILE A 14 4.71 -1.76 -18.89
N SER A 15 5.32 -2.17 -17.77
CA SER A 15 6.18 -3.36 -17.72
C SER A 15 5.41 -4.68 -17.87
N GLY A 16 4.08 -4.69 -17.70
CA GLY A 16 3.25 -5.88 -17.80
C GLY A 16 2.54 -6.22 -16.48
N THR A 17 1.49 -7.03 -16.59
CA THR A 17 0.60 -7.42 -15.48
C THR A 17 1.31 -8.25 -14.41
N ASP A 18 2.26 -9.09 -14.83
CA ASP A 18 3.12 -9.91 -13.97
C ASP A 18 4.09 -9.06 -13.12
N TYR A 19 4.80 -8.12 -13.75
CA TYR A 19 5.68 -7.18 -13.07
C TYR A 19 4.91 -6.20 -12.18
N PHE A 20 3.70 -5.79 -12.59
CA PHE A 20 2.82 -4.99 -11.75
C PHE A 20 2.49 -5.73 -10.44
N LEU A 21 2.02 -6.98 -10.53
CA LEU A 21 1.68 -7.77 -9.35
C LEU A 21 2.90 -7.98 -8.44
N GLY A 22 4.05 -8.34 -9.01
CA GLY A 22 5.31 -8.47 -8.27
C GLY A 22 5.75 -7.15 -7.61
N GLY A 23 5.60 -6.03 -8.31
CA GLY A 23 5.95 -4.71 -7.82
C GLY A 23 5.08 -4.24 -6.65
N VAL A 24 3.77 -4.48 -6.71
CA VAL A 24 2.87 -4.16 -5.59
C VAL A 24 3.16 -5.06 -4.38
N LEU A 25 3.46 -6.35 -4.60
CA LEU A 25 3.91 -7.24 -3.53
C LEU A 25 5.25 -6.80 -2.92
N ALA A 26 6.20 -6.33 -3.72
CA ALA A 26 7.45 -5.78 -3.24
C ALA A 26 7.21 -4.49 -2.42
N LEU A 27 6.36 -3.58 -2.89
CA LEU A 27 5.96 -2.37 -2.17
C LEU A 27 5.32 -2.67 -0.81
N LEU A 28 4.58 -3.78 -0.68
CA LEU A 28 3.98 -4.22 0.58
C LEU A 28 5.03 -4.60 1.65
N THR A 29 6.19 -5.10 1.25
CA THR A 29 7.23 -5.52 2.20
C THR A 29 7.77 -4.35 3.04
N GLY A 30 7.84 -3.15 2.47
CA GLY A 30 8.37 -1.96 3.14
C GLY A 30 7.58 -1.56 4.39
N PRO A 31 6.26 -1.30 4.28
CA PRO A 31 5.41 -1.02 5.44
C PRO A 31 5.38 -2.14 6.47
N ILE A 32 5.38 -3.40 6.04
CA ILE A 32 5.41 -4.54 6.96
C ILE A 32 6.70 -4.57 7.77
N ALA A 33 7.84 -4.43 7.10
CA ALA A 33 9.14 -4.34 7.75
C ALA A 33 9.17 -3.16 8.73
N TYR A 34 8.64 -2.00 8.34
CA TYR A 34 8.54 -0.82 9.21
C TYR A 34 7.78 -1.13 10.51
N VAL A 35 6.61 -1.77 10.43
CA VAL A 35 5.82 -2.13 11.63
C VAL A 35 6.59 -3.10 12.52
N ILE A 36 7.23 -4.12 11.94
CA ILE A 36 7.99 -5.13 12.69
C ILE A 36 9.17 -4.47 13.42
N PHE A 37 9.97 -3.68 12.70
CA PHE A 37 11.11 -2.97 13.29
C PHE A 37 10.65 -1.97 14.36
N LYS A 38 9.57 -1.23 14.11
CA LYS A 38 9.07 -0.26 15.07
C LYS A 38 8.54 -0.92 16.34
N ARG A 39 7.86 -2.07 16.23
CA ARG A 39 7.35 -2.83 17.38
C ARG A 39 8.45 -3.51 18.20
N LYS A 40 9.51 -3.99 17.54
CA LYS A 40 10.63 -4.68 18.22
C LYS A 40 11.63 -3.71 18.85
N TYR A 41 11.93 -2.59 18.17
CA TYR A 41 12.99 -1.67 18.59
C TYR A 41 12.47 -0.39 19.28
N GLY A 42 11.16 -0.14 19.27
CA GLY A 42 10.53 0.97 20.00
C GLY A 42 10.68 2.35 19.34
N GLY A 43 11.48 2.46 18.27
CA GLY A 43 11.70 3.70 17.53
C GLY A 43 12.27 4.85 18.38
N LEU A 44 12.04 6.08 17.94
CA LEU A 44 12.50 7.31 18.60
C LEU A 44 11.87 7.58 19.97
N TRP A 45 10.83 6.84 20.37
CA TRP A 45 10.23 6.95 21.69
C TRP A 45 11.17 6.47 22.81
N LYS A 46 12.05 5.51 22.53
CA LYS A 46 13.07 5.08 23.50
C LYS A 46 14.10 6.16 23.82
N THR A 47 14.37 7.04 22.86
CA THR A 47 15.39 8.09 22.97
C THR A 47 14.81 9.44 23.37
N ASP A 48 13.56 9.77 22.97
CA ASP A 48 12.97 11.08 23.25
C ASP A 48 11.42 11.01 23.40
N PRO A 49 10.92 10.64 24.60
CA PRO A 49 9.51 10.34 24.83
C PRO A 49 8.59 11.58 24.90
N GLU A 50 9.11 12.78 25.21
CA GLU A 50 8.31 14.01 25.27
C GLU A 50 7.92 14.51 23.88
N ARG A 51 8.83 14.40 22.90
CA ARG A 51 8.62 14.89 21.53
C ARG A 51 7.88 13.91 20.63
N HIS A 52 7.82 12.63 21.00
CA HIS A 52 7.20 11.55 20.23
C HIS A 52 6.23 10.71 21.08
N PRO A 53 5.09 11.26 21.50
CA PRO A 53 4.11 10.52 22.29
C PRO A 53 3.61 9.31 21.50
N VAL A 54 3.75 8.14 22.09
CA VAL A 54 3.22 6.88 21.56
C VAL A 54 1.75 6.77 21.95
N ASN A 55 0.90 6.44 20.99
CA ASN A 55 -0.50 6.20 21.27
C ASN A 55 -0.63 4.90 22.08
N PRO A 56 -1.22 4.94 23.30
CA PRO A 56 -1.29 3.78 24.19
C PRO A 56 -2.11 2.62 23.62
N LYS A 57 -3.01 2.87 22.67
CA LYS A 57 -3.86 1.84 22.04
C LYS A 57 -3.22 1.18 20.82
N THR A 58 -2.45 1.91 20.01
CA THR A 58 -1.82 1.36 18.78
C THR A 58 -0.34 1.02 18.96
N ARG A 59 0.29 1.47 20.06
CA ARG A 59 1.75 1.37 20.30
C ARG A 59 2.61 1.96 19.17
N LEU A 60 2.02 2.81 18.34
CA LEU A 60 2.67 3.55 17.26
C LEU A 60 2.72 5.05 17.64
N ALA A 61 3.61 5.81 17.01
CA ALA A 61 3.68 7.25 17.27
C ALA A 61 2.37 7.92 16.80
N MET A 62 1.91 8.95 17.52
CA MET A 62 0.71 9.71 17.14
C MET A 62 0.80 10.17 15.67
N GLY A 63 -0.24 9.88 14.88
CA GLY A 63 -0.32 10.22 13.45
C GLY A 63 0.31 9.21 12.47
N ASP A 64 1.06 8.21 12.94
CA ASP A 64 1.55 7.14 12.05
C ASP A 64 0.42 6.26 11.52
N THR A 65 -0.62 6.03 12.31
CA THR A 65 -1.82 5.30 11.88
C THR A 65 -2.46 5.95 10.65
N LYS A 66 -2.56 7.30 10.67
CA LYS A 66 -3.09 8.09 9.55
C LYS A 66 -2.16 8.07 8.33
N ARG A 67 -0.84 8.14 8.53
CA ARG A 67 0.14 8.04 7.43
C ARG A 67 0.13 6.65 6.79
N MET A 68 0.05 5.59 7.58
CA MET A 68 -0.07 4.23 7.09
C MET A 68 -1.39 4.00 6.35
N ALA A 69 -2.50 4.55 6.87
CA ALA A 69 -3.80 4.52 6.20
C ALA A 69 -3.77 5.30 4.87
N TRP A 70 -3.06 6.43 4.80
CA TRP A 70 -2.88 7.18 3.56
C TRP A 70 -2.06 6.40 2.53
N MET A 71 -0.96 5.75 2.96
CA MET A 71 -0.16 4.90 2.07
C MET A 71 -0.96 3.71 1.55
N SER A 72 -1.69 3.00 2.42
CA SER A 72 -2.53 1.87 2.01
C SER A 72 -3.69 2.32 1.11
N GLY A 73 -4.27 3.50 1.37
CA GLY A 73 -5.29 4.11 0.51
C GLY A 73 -4.76 4.46 -0.87
N PHE A 74 -3.55 5.03 -0.95
CA PHE A 74 -2.89 5.31 -2.22
C PHE A 74 -2.59 4.03 -3.02
N LEU A 75 -2.08 2.96 -2.37
CA LEU A 75 -1.90 1.66 -3.03
C LEU A 75 -3.23 1.07 -3.52
N THR A 76 -4.31 1.24 -2.74
CA THR A 76 -5.66 0.79 -3.14
C THR A 76 -6.13 1.56 -4.37
N ALA A 77 -5.95 2.88 -4.43
CA ALA A 77 -6.31 3.69 -5.59
C ALA A 77 -5.54 3.28 -6.85
N VAL A 78 -4.23 3.03 -6.73
CA VAL A 78 -3.40 2.52 -7.83
C VAL A 78 -3.87 1.14 -8.28
N GLY A 79 -4.18 0.24 -7.35
CA GLY A 79 -4.73 -1.09 -7.66
C GLY A 79 -6.07 -1.03 -8.39
N LEU A 80 -6.97 -0.10 -8.00
CA LEU A 80 -8.23 0.12 -8.70
C LEU A 80 -8.01 0.61 -10.13
N ILE A 81 -7.10 1.57 -10.34
CA ILE A 81 -6.74 2.03 -11.69
C ILE A 81 -6.19 0.87 -12.52
N ALA A 82 -5.35 0.02 -11.93
CA ALA A 82 -4.79 -1.14 -12.60
C ALA A 82 -5.82 -2.18 -13.03
N ILE A 83 -6.87 -2.43 -12.23
CA ILE A 83 -7.95 -3.36 -12.60
C ILE A 83 -8.68 -2.92 -13.87
N PHE A 84 -8.78 -1.61 -14.13
CA PHE A 84 -9.41 -1.08 -15.35
C PHE A 84 -8.40 -0.94 -16.50
N PHE A 85 -7.17 -0.53 -16.21
CA PHE A 85 -6.16 -0.24 -17.24
C PHE A 85 -5.50 -1.49 -17.81
N LEU A 86 -5.12 -2.47 -16.97
CA LEU A 86 -4.36 -3.64 -17.40
C LEU A 86 -5.12 -4.55 -18.39
N PRO A 87 -6.42 -4.86 -18.23
CA PRO A 87 -7.17 -5.62 -19.22
C PRO A 87 -7.32 -4.91 -20.58
N TRP A 88 -7.20 -3.59 -20.61
CA TRP A 88 -7.28 -2.79 -21.83
C TRP A 88 -5.91 -2.62 -22.49
N TYR A 89 -4.85 -2.48 -21.68
CA TYR A 89 -3.49 -2.29 -22.15
C TYR A 89 -2.84 -3.60 -22.63
N ASP A 90 -3.14 -4.69 -21.94
CA ASP A 90 -2.41 -5.94 -22.06
C ASP A 90 -3.21 -7.01 -22.81
N GLN A 91 -2.54 -7.84 -23.61
CA GLN A 91 -3.19 -8.85 -24.44
C GLN A 91 -3.12 -10.23 -23.74
N PRO A 92 -4.25 -10.83 -23.33
CA PRO A 92 -4.25 -12.10 -22.58
C PRO A 92 -3.60 -13.26 -23.33
N GLN A 93 -3.70 -13.25 -24.66
CA GLN A 93 -3.18 -14.31 -25.53
C GLN A 93 -1.65 -14.39 -25.48
N THR A 94 -0.98 -13.23 -25.42
CA THR A 94 0.48 -13.15 -25.32
C THR A 94 1.02 -13.84 -24.06
N TYR A 95 0.29 -13.79 -22.95
CA TYR A 95 0.70 -14.50 -21.72
C TYR A 95 0.59 -16.01 -21.84
N ALA A 96 -0.44 -16.52 -22.53
CA ALA A 96 -0.58 -17.95 -22.76
C ALA A 96 0.52 -18.47 -23.69
N GLU A 97 0.93 -17.69 -24.68
CA GLU A 97 2.02 -18.03 -25.59
C GLU A 97 3.40 -17.97 -24.92
N VAL A 98 3.67 -16.92 -24.12
CA VAL A 98 4.97 -16.72 -23.45
C VAL A 98 5.17 -17.69 -22.28
N TYR A 99 4.13 -17.90 -21.46
CA TYR A 99 4.22 -18.72 -20.26
C TYR A 99 3.69 -20.16 -20.46
N GLY A 100 3.06 -20.47 -21.59
CA GLY A 100 2.53 -21.80 -21.90
C GLY A 100 1.34 -22.24 -21.02
N ILE A 101 0.74 -21.31 -20.28
CA ILE A 101 -0.35 -21.58 -19.33
C ILE A 101 -1.59 -20.82 -19.81
N GLU A 102 -2.60 -21.56 -20.26
CA GLU A 102 -3.91 -21.01 -20.58
C GLU A 102 -4.57 -20.40 -19.34
N GLY A 103 -5.10 -19.18 -19.46
CA GLY A 103 -5.75 -18.47 -18.35
C GLY A 103 -4.80 -17.90 -17.29
N PHE A 104 -3.48 -17.85 -17.55
CA PHE A 104 -2.52 -17.24 -16.63
C PHE A 104 -2.83 -15.76 -16.38
N PHE A 105 -3.20 -15.02 -17.43
CA PHE A 105 -3.61 -13.62 -17.32
C PHE A 105 -4.81 -13.42 -16.38
N ASP A 106 -5.83 -14.28 -16.48
CA ASP A 106 -6.99 -14.22 -15.59
C ASP A 106 -6.62 -14.50 -14.14
N THR A 107 -5.68 -15.41 -13.93
CA THR A 107 -5.12 -15.71 -12.61
C THR A 107 -4.39 -14.49 -12.04
N LEU A 108 -3.53 -13.84 -12.82
CA LEU A 108 -2.86 -12.59 -12.41
C LEU A 108 -3.86 -11.49 -12.09
N MET A 109 -4.87 -11.30 -12.94
CA MET A 109 -5.90 -10.29 -12.75
C MET A 109 -6.73 -10.55 -11.49
N SER A 110 -7.08 -11.81 -11.22
CA SER A 110 -7.73 -12.20 -9.98
C SER A 110 -6.85 -11.91 -8.75
N GLY A 111 -5.54 -12.17 -8.84
CA GLY A 111 -4.57 -11.84 -7.81
C GLY A 111 -4.54 -10.33 -7.50
N ILE A 112 -4.51 -9.49 -8.54
CA ILE A 112 -4.55 -8.02 -8.39
C ILE A 112 -5.86 -7.58 -7.73
N ARG A 113 -7.00 -8.17 -8.11
CA ARG A 113 -8.31 -7.85 -7.49
C ARG A 113 -8.34 -8.22 -6.01
N TRP A 114 -7.92 -9.42 -5.66
CA TRP A 114 -7.88 -9.88 -4.26
C TRP A 114 -6.94 -9.03 -3.42
N LEU A 115 -5.77 -8.71 -3.96
CA LEU A 115 -4.78 -7.87 -3.29
C LEU A 115 -5.29 -6.44 -3.10
N THR A 116 -5.91 -5.85 -4.12
CA THR A 116 -6.56 -4.52 -4.03
C THR A 116 -7.70 -4.53 -3.01
N ALA A 117 -8.53 -5.57 -2.99
CA ALA A 117 -9.61 -5.73 -2.01
C ALA A 117 -9.06 -5.86 -0.57
N ALA A 118 -8.00 -6.65 -0.38
CA ALA A 118 -7.31 -6.79 0.90
C ALA A 118 -6.75 -5.44 1.38
N PHE A 119 -6.10 -4.68 0.50
CA PHE A 119 -5.61 -3.33 0.83
C PHE A 119 -6.74 -2.34 1.12
N GLY A 120 -7.84 -2.41 0.39
CA GLY A 120 -9.04 -1.61 0.65
C GLY A 120 -9.62 -1.90 2.03
N LEU A 121 -9.73 -3.19 2.39
CA LEU A 121 -10.17 -3.63 3.73
C LEU A 121 -9.23 -3.17 4.84
N VAL A 122 -7.91 -3.35 4.65
CA VAL A 122 -6.91 -2.89 5.62
C VAL A 122 -6.96 -1.37 5.78
N THR A 123 -7.10 -0.63 4.68
CA THR A 123 -7.24 0.83 4.70
C THR A 123 -8.51 1.23 5.46
N ALA A 124 -9.65 0.61 5.16
CA ALA A 124 -10.90 0.87 5.86
C ALA A 124 -10.80 0.54 7.35
N ALA A 125 -10.20 -0.59 7.71
CA ALA A 125 -9.97 -0.97 9.10
C ALA A 125 -9.03 0.02 9.83
N LEU A 126 -7.93 0.42 9.20
CA LEU A 126 -6.99 1.41 9.76
C LEU A 126 -7.63 2.79 9.89
N LEU A 127 -8.44 3.23 8.92
CA LEU A 127 -9.19 4.47 9.00
C LEU A 127 -10.25 4.41 10.09
N LEU A 128 -10.98 3.31 10.23
CA LEU A 128 -11.95 3.10 11.31
C LEU A 128 -11.28 3.15 12.68
N VAL A 129 -10.12 2.49 12.83
CA VAL A 129 -9.31 2.54 14.04
C VAL A 129 -8.81 3.96 14.30
N ALA A 130 -8.27 4.65 13.29
CA ALA A 130 -7.82 6.04 13.41
C ALA A 130 -8.97 6.96 13.85
N MET A 131 -10.15 6.84 13.23
CA MET A 131 -11.34 7.62 13.60
C MET A 131 -11.87 7.30 15.01
N ARG A 132 -11.67 6.08 15.51
CA ARG A 132 -12.12 5.64 16.85
C ARG A 132 -11.11 5.97 17.96
N VAL A 133 -9.84 6.10 17.61
CA VAL A 133 -8.74 6.18 18.59
C VAL A 133 -8.06 7.55 18.61
N GLU A 134 -8.06 8.29 17.50
CA GLU A 134 -7.53 9.65 17.44
C GLU A 134 -8.67 10.66 17.68
N PRO A 135 -8.63 11.49 18.73
CA PRO A 135 -9.60 12.57 18.91
C PRO A 135 -9.52 13.57 17.74
N LYS A 136 -10.68 14.14 17.38
CA LYS A 136 -10.79 15.20 16.37
C LYS A 136 -10.16 16.49 16.93
N ASP A 137 -9.37 17.18 16.10
CA ASP A 137 -8.57 18.40 16.36
C ASP A 137 -7.22 18.20 17.08
N SER A 138 -6.11 18.76 16.61
CA SER A 138 -5.92 20.17 16.25
C SER A 138 -5.15 20.44 14.94
N SER A 139 -5.70 21.35 14.14
CA SER A 139 -5.02 22.18 13.14
C SER A 139 -3.59 22.58 13.54
N PRO A 140 -2.60 22.61 12.63
CA PRO A 140 -1.36 23.32 12.88
C PRO A 140 -1.66 24.83 12.85
N GLY A 141 -2.01 25.38 14.01
CA GLY A 141 -1.74 26.78 14.32
C GLY A 141 -0.26 26.91 14.68
N ASN A 142 0.57 27.19 13.67
CA ASN A 142 1.78 28.03 13.68
C ASN A 142 2.56 27.83 12.38
#